data_AF-A0A3M0LP50-F1
#
_entry.id   AF-A0A3M0LP50-F1
#
_cell.length_a   1.000
_cell.length_b   1.000
_cell.length_c   1.000
_cell.angle_alpha   90.00
_cell.angle_beta   90.00
_cell.angle_gamma   90.00
#
_symmetry.space_group_name_H-M   'P 1'
#
loop_
_entity.id
_entity.type
_entity.pdbx_description
1 polymer ?
#
loop_
_entity_poly.entity_id
_entity_poly.type
_entity_poly.pdbx_seq_one_letter_code
_entity_poly.pdbx_strand_id
1 'polypeptide(L)'
;MEVGGVAAAVLSESGKIYTGVCVDTACGLGLCAERNALMSMLTQGETRITRVLAIMSNGQNGAPCGACREFIVQLMEKDYQKVEVMLDYKQAKVMTMGELTPQWWL
;
A
#
# COMPACT_ATOMS: atom_id res chain seq x y z
N MET A 1 21.67 4.19 -3.55
CA MET A 1 20.54 3.39 -3.04
C MET A 1 20.04 4.12 -1.82
N GLU A 2 18.76 4.46 -1.80
CA GLU A 2 18.11 5.18 -0.70
C GLU A 2 17.01 4.29 -0.13
N VAL A 3 16.85 4.28 1.19
CA VAL A 3 15.94 3.37 1.88
C VAL A 3 15.23 4.14 2.98
N GLY A 4 13.92 3.93 3.12
CA GLY A 4 13.16 4.49 4.25
C GLY A 4 12.71 5.94 4.10
N GLY A 5 12.75 6.52 2.90
CA GLY A 5 12.14 7.83 2.63
C GLY A 5 10.60 7.82 2.78
N VAL A 6 9.98 6.66 2.54
CA VAL A 6 8.57 6.36 2.77
C VAL A 6 8.45 5.08 3.58
N ALA A 7 7.57 5.07 4.57
CA ALA A 7 7.15 3.88 5.31
C ALA A 7 5.69 3.57 5.01
N ALA A 8 5.28 2.31 5.11
CA ALA A 8 3.91 1.90 4.95
C ALA A 8 3.50 0.91 6.03
N ALA A 9 2.20 0.91 6.33
CA ALA A 9 1.56 -0.07 7.19
C ALA A 9 0.33 -0.64 6.47
N VAL A 10 0.18 -1.96 6.56
CA VAL A 10 -0.91 -2.73 5.98
C VAL A 10 -1.61 -3.47 7.11
N LEU A 11 -2.93 -3.30 7.20
CA LEU A 11 -3.77 -4.09 8.09
C LEU A 11 -4.35 -5.27 7.32
N SER A 12 -4.02 -6.48 7.74
CA SER A 12 -4.57 -7.69 7.16
C SER A 12 -5.99 -7.98 7.66
N GLU A 13 -6.70 -8.90 7.00
CA GLU A 13 -8.02 -9.35 7.47
C GLU A 13 -7.97 -10.07 8.83
N SER A 14 -6.83 -10.64 9.20
CA SER A 14 -6.65 -11.28 10.52
C SER A 14 -6.47 -10.25 11.66
N GLY A 15 -6.34 -8.96 11.32
CA GLY A 15 -6.07 -7.88 12.27
C GLY A 15 -4.59 -7.65 12.55
N LYS A 16 -3.67 -8.35 11.88
CA LYS A 16 -2.23 -8.11 12.01
C LYS A 16 -1.79 -6.92 11.17
N ILE A 17 -0.76 -6.24 11.65
CA ILE A 17 -0.15 -5.10 10.96
C ILE A 17 1.20 -5.52 10.41
N TYR A 18 1.39 -5.26 9.12
CA TYR A 18 2.63 -5.48 8.40
C TYR A 18 3.20 -4.16 7.94
N THR A 19 4.50 -3.97 8.14
CA THR A 19 5.17 -2.71 7.82
C THR A 19 6.24 -2.90 6.77
N GLY A 20 6.49 -1.86 5.98
CA GLY A 20 7.53 -1.84 4.96
C GLY A 20 8.09 -0.45 4.78
N VAL A 21 9.27 -0.38 4.16
CA VAL A 21 9.94 0.87 3.78
C VAL A 21 10.19 0.88 2.29
N CYS A 22 10.30 2.05 1.67
CA CYS A 22 10.73 2.13 0.28
C CYS A 22 12.21 1.73 0.16
N VAL A 23 12.54 1.13 -0.98
CA VAL A 23 13.92 0.85 -1.39
C VAL A 23 14.09 1.38 -2.80
N ASP A 24 14.88 2.45 -2.91
CA ASP A 24 15.17 3.14 -4.17
C ASP A 24 16.56 2.75 -4.66
N THR A 25 16.60 2.20 -5.87
CA THR A 25 17.84 1.75 -6.51
C THR A 25 18.20 2.67 -7.68
N ALA A 26 19.41 2.52 -8.23
CA ALA A 26 19.83 3.32 -9.38
C ALA A 26 19.03 3.04 -10.67
N CYS A 27 18.17 2.02 -10.66
CA CYS A 27 17.30 1.62 -11.75
C CYS A 27 15.90 1.25 -11.26
N GLY A 28 15.04 0.72 -12.15
CA GLY A 28 13.65 0.37 -11.84
C GLY A 28 13.44 -0.86 -10.95
N LEU A 29 14.48 -1.39 -10.30
CA LEU A 29 14.38 -2.54 -9.39
C LEU A 29 13.83 -2.16 -7.99
N GLY A 30 13.67 -0.86 -7.73
CA GLY A 30 13.16 -0.36 -6.46
C GLY A 30 11.70 -0.74 -6.20
N LEU A 31 11.33 -0.74 -4.92
CA LEU A 31 9.99 -1.04 -4.45
C LEU A 31 9.50 0.06 -3.51
N CYS A 32 8.25 0.47 -3.71
CA CYS A 32 7.58 1.37 -2.79
C CYS A 32 7.27 0.66 -1.47
N ALA A 33 7.09 1.45 -0.41
CA ALA A 33 6.91 0.94 0.95
C ALA A 33 5.70 0.00 1.07
N GLU A 34 4.61 0.29 0.38
CA GLU A 34 3.37 -0.49 0.40
C GLU A 34 3.59 -1.88 -0.17
N ARG A 35 4.29 -1.99 -1.31
CA ARG A 35 4.62 -3.30 -1.91
C ARG A 35 5.53 -4.11 -0.99
N ASN A 36 6.51 -3.48 -0.36
CA ASN A 36 7.35 -4.18 0.62
C ASN A 36 6.56 -4.67 1.84
N ALA A 37 5.64 -3.86 2.37
CA ALA A 37 4.75 -4.27 3.47
C ALA A 37 3.87 -5.46 3.07
N LEU A 38 3.28 -5.42 1.87
CA LEU A 38 2.45 -6.50 1.33
C LEU A 38 3.26 -7.77 1.08
N MET A 39 4.48 -7.67 0.54
CA MET A 39 5.36 -8.82 0.38
C MET A 39 5.73 -9.45 1.73
N SER A 40 5.99 -8.64 2.76
CA SER A 40 6.22 -9.14 4.11
C SER A 40 4.98 -9.83 4.71
N MET A 41 3.78 -9.39 4.36
CA MET A 41 2.54 -10.07 4.73
C MET A 41 2.43 -11.43 4.05
N LEU A 42 2.70 -11.47 2.73
CA LEU A 42 2.63 -12.68 1.92
C LEU A 42 3.61 -13.76 2.40
N THR A 43 4.82 -13.38 2.80
CA THR A 43 5.80 -14.34 3.35
C THR A 43 5.37 -14.95 4.69
N GLN A 44 4.43 -14.32 5.40
CA GLN A 44 3.81 -14.88 6.60
C GLN A 44 2.51 -15.66 6.31
N GLY A 45 2.18 -15.88 5.04
CA GLY A 45 1.03 -16.68 4.61
C GLY A 45 -0.30 -15.94 4.61
N GLU A 46 -0.31 -14.63 4.85
CA GLU A 46 -1.53 -13.81 4.74
C GLU A 46 -1.64 -13.20 3.35
N THR A 47 -2.84 -13.24 2.77
CA THR A 47 -3.08 -12.84 1.37
C THR A 47 -4.15 -11.76 1.22
N ARG A 48 -4.76 -11.32 2.33
CA ARG A 48 -5.89 -10.39 2.30
C ARG A 48 -5.70 -9.20 3.23
N ILE A 49 -6.11 -8.03 2.76
CA ILE A 49 -5.94 -6.76 3.46
C ILE A 49 -7.25 -5.99 3.56
N THR A 50 -7.37 -5.18 4.60
CA THR A 50 -8.50 -4.26 4.81
C THR A 50 -8.08 -2.81 4.62
N ARG A 51 -6.88 -2.44 5.09
CA ARG A 51 -6.38 -1.05 5.04
C ARG A 51 -4.90 -0.98 4.67
N VAL A 52 -4.54 0.11 4.00
CA VAL A 52 -3.14 0.47 3.74
C VAL A 52 -2.92 1.98 3.90
N LEU A 53 -1.74 2.35 4.36
CA LEU A 53 -1.30 3.74 4.40
C LEU A 53 0.21 3.84 4.13
N ALA A 54 0.63 4.96 3.55
CA ALA A 54 2.03 5.31 3.37
C ALA A 54 2.32 6.70 3.96
N ILE A 55 3.46 6.84 4.64
CA ILE A 55 3.91 8.07 5.31
C ILE A 55 5.31 8.40 4.83
N MET A 56 5.49 9.64 4.38
CA MET A 56 6.80 10.21 4.03
C MET A 56 7.57 10.66 5.27
N SER A 57 8.89 10.83 5.15
CA SER A 57 9.76 11.29 6.23
C SER A 57 9.35 12.63 6.87
N ASN A 58 8.63 13.48 6.14
CA ASN A 58 8.08 14.75 6.64
C ASN A 58 6.73 14.60 7.39
N GLY A 59 6.26 13.37 7.61
CA GLY A 59 5.02 13.05 8.31
C GLY A 59 3.75 13.27 7.49
N GLN A 60 3.86 13.59 6.20
CA GLN A 60 2.71 13.65 5.30
C GLN A 60 2.39 12.26 4.74
N ASN A 61 1.11 12.00 4.48
CA ASN A 61 0.68 10.76 3.85
C ASN A 61 0.84 10.85 2.33
N GLY A 62 1.17 9.73 1.71
CA GLY A 62 1.22 9.58 0.26
C GLY A 62 0.06 8.73 -0.23
N ALA A 63 -0.53 9.13 -1.37
CA ALA A 63 -1.39 8.23 -2.13
C ALA A 63 -0.54 7.12 -2.76
N PRO A 64 -1.03 5.86 -2.81
CA PRO A 64 -0.29 4.78 -3.44
C PRO A 64 -0.08 5.07 -4.92
N CYS A 65 1.14 4.79 -5.40
CA CYS A 65 1.48 4.96 -6.81
C CYS A 65 0.77 3.93 -7.69
N GLY A 66 0.78 4.11 -9.02
CA GLY A 66 0.11 3.20 -9.96
C GLY A 66 0.53 1.73 -9.80
N ALA A 67 1.82 1.46 -9.59
CA ALA A 67 2.32 0.10 -9.39
C ALA A 67 1.84 -0.53 -8.07
N CYS A 68 1.72 0.26 -7.00
CA CYS A 68 1.16 -0.21 -5.74
C CYS A 68 -0.35 -0.47 -5.86
N ARG A 69 -1.08 0.43 -6.54
CA ARG A 69 -2.50 0.25 -6.83
C ARG A 69 -2.74 -1.03 -7.60
N GLU A 70 -2.02 -1.22 -8.70
CA GLU A 70 -2.11 -2.43 -9.51
C GLU A 70 -1.85 -3.70 -8.69
N PHE A 71 -0.80 -3.70 -7.87
CA PHE A 71 -0.48 -4.84 -7.02
C PHE A 71 -1.57 -5.13 -5.98
N ILE A 72 -2.14 -4.09 -5.34
CA ILE A 72 -3.26 -4.23 -4.40
C ILE A 72 -4.49 -4.79 -5.11
N VAL A 73 -4.79 -4.31 -6.32
CA VAL A 73 -5.92 -4.80 -7.09
C VAL A 73 -5.74 -6.26 -7.47
N GLN A 74 -4.56 -6.67 -7.95
CA GLN A 74 -4.28 -8.08 -8.27
C GLN A 74 -4.35 -8.98 -7.04
N LEU A 75 -3.84 -8.51 -5.90
CA LEU A 75 -3.90 -9.26 -4.65
C LEU A 75 -5.35 -9.45 -4.15
N MET A 76 -6.18 -8.42 -4.34
CA MET A 76 -7.56 -8.37 -3.87
C MET A 76 -8.56 -8.40 -5.03
N GLU A 77 -8.29 -9.13 -6.11
CA GLU A 77 -9.01 -9.03 -7.42
C GLU A 77 -10.54 -8.91 -7.30
N LYS A 78 -11.15 -9.70 -6.42
CA LYS A 78 -12.61 -9.75 -6.22
C LYS A 78 -13.17 -8.69 -5.28
N ASP A 79 -12.34 -8.13 -4.40
CA ASP A 79 -12.75 -7.31 -3.26
C ASP A 79 -11.95 -6.01 -3.13
N TYR A 80 -11.07 -5.68 -4.10
CA TYR A 80 -10.14 -4.56 -4.01
C TYR A 80 -10.88 -3.26 -3.73
N GLN A 81 -12.08 -3.09 -4.29
CA GLN A 81 -12.90 -1.90 -4.13
C GLN A 81 -13.21 -1.56 -2.67
N LYS A 82 -13.12 -2.53 -1.75
CA LYS A 82 -13.37 -2.35 -0.31
C LYS A 82 -12.11 -1.97 0.47
N VAL A 83 -10.92 -2.12 -0.12
CA VAL A 83 -9.65 -1.80 0.56
C VAL A 83 -9.59 -0.30 0.80
N GLU A 84 -9.41 0.09 2.07
CA GLU A 84 -9.31 1.49 2.47
C GLU A 84 -7.85 1.97 2.40
N VAL A 85 -7.67 3.17 1.87
CA VAL A 85 -6.39 3.84 1.71
C VAL A 85 -6.45 5.17 2.47
N MET A 86 -5.59 5.32 3.49
CA MET A 86 -5.50 6.57 4.22
C MET A 86 -4.61 7.57 3.46
N LEU A 87 -5.24 8.59 2.89
CA LEU A 87 -4.58 9.62 2.07
C LEU A 87 -4.09 10.81 2.88
N ASP A 88 -4.69 11.08 4.04
CA ASP A 88 -4.25 12.13 4.97
C ASP A 88 -4.58 11.71 6.41
N TYR A 89 -3.56 11.44 7.21
CA TYR A 89 -3.72 11.08 8.61
C TYR A 89 -4.24 12.25 9.45
N LYS A 90 -3.77 13.48 9.20
CA LYS A 90 -4.15 14.67 9.98
C LYS A 90 -5.61 15.04 9.78
N GLN A 91 -6.10 14.88 8.55
CA GLN A 91 -7.50 15.16 8.20
C GLN A 91 -8.40 13.92 8.29
N ALA A 92 -7.85 12.77 8.72
CA ALA A 92 -8.52 11.48 8.71
C ALA A 92 -9.19 11.16 7.35
N LYS A 93 -8.57 11.58 6.24
CA LYS A 93 -9.09 11.37 4.90
C LYS A 93 -8.77 9.95 4.45
N VAL A 94 -9.80 9.14 4.29
CA VAL A 94 -9.73 7.78 3.77
C VAL A 94 -10.49 7.72 2.45
N MET A 95 -9.93 7.03 1.47
CA MET A 95 -10.59 6.67 0.23
C MET A 95 -10.46 5.18 -0.01
N THR A 96 -11.40 4.58 -0.70
CA THR A 96 -11.29 3.19 -1.11
C THR A 96 -10.47 3.04 -2.39
N MET A 97 -9.92 1.86 -2.60
CA MET A 97 -9.32 1.51 -3.89
C MET A 97 -10.35 1.52 -5.03
N GLY A 98 -11.64 1.32 -4.74
CA GLY A 98 -12.71 1.46 -5.75
C GLY A 98 -12.84 2.90 -6.27
N GLU A 99 -12.59 3.89 -5.42
CA GLU A 99 -12.55 5.30 -5.83
C GLU A 99 -11.24 5.67 -6.53
N LEU A 100 -10.12 5.03 -6.16
CA LEU A 100 -8.80 5.31 -6.73
C LEU A 100 -8.53 4.61 -8.06
N THR A 101 -9.18 3.47 -8.31
CA THR A 101 -9.07 2.65 -9.53
C THR A 101 -10.44 2.08 -9.90
N PRO A 102 -11.39 2.91 -10.37
CA PRO A 102 -12.80 2.50 -10.55
C PRO A 102 -13.04 1.52 -11.69
N GLN A 103 -12.26 1.62 -12.77
CA GLN A 103 -12.35 0.75 -13.95
C GLN A 103 -11.00 0.07 -14.16
N TRP A 104 -10.73 -0.96 -13.36
CA TRP A 104 -9.49 -1.72 -13.50
C TRP A 104 -9.48 -2.47 -14.84
N TRP A 105 -8.55 -2.07 -15.72
CA TRP A 105 -8.29 -2.62 -17.07
C TRP A 105 -9.46 -2.56 -18.07
N LEU A 106 -10.58 -1.91 -17.70
CA LEU A 106 -11.76 -1.67 -18.54
C LEU A 106 -11.81 -0.24 -19.05
#